data_AF-A0A840PRX6-F1
#
_entry.id   AF-A0A840PRX6-F1
#
_cell.length_a   1.000
_cell.length_b   1.000
_cell.length_c   1.000
_cell.angle_alpha   90.00
_cell.angle_beta   90.00
_cell.angle_gamma   90.00
#
_symmetry.space_group_name_H-M   'P 1'
#
loop_
_entity.id
_entity.type
_entity.pdbx_description
1 polymer ?
#
loop_
_entity_poly.entity_id
_entity_poly.type
_entity_poly.pdbx_seq_one_letter_code
_entity_poly.pdbx_strand_id
1 'polypeptide(L)' 'MNRRAYLLEGLHCASCGALDTLWVDPVWDLAECYECGARAYLLDSEEDAW' A
#
# COMPACT_ATOMS: atom_id res chain seq x y z
N MET A 1 -8.24 -6.14 -18.43
CA MET A 1 -8.02 -5.01 -17.50
C MET A 1 -6.74 -5.28 -16.71
N ASN A 2 -5.65 -4.59 -17.05
CA ASN A 2 -4.39 -4.70 -16.32
C ASN A 2 -4.41 -3.62 -15.23
N ARG A 3 -4.83 -4.01 -14.01
CA ARG A 3 -4.78 -3.16 -12.82
C ARG A 3 -3.29 -2.81 -12.61
N ARG A 4 -2.90 -1.55 -12.84
CA ARG A 4 -1.52 -1.10 -12.66
C ARG A 4 -1.29 -0.97 -11.16
N ALA A 5 -0.70 -1.99 -10.57
CA ALA A 5 -0.23 -1.95 -9.20
C ALA A 5 1.24 -1.54 -9.20
N TYR A 6 1.62 -0.60 -8.34
CA TYR A 6 3.02 -0.19 -8.16
C TYR A 6 3.59 -0.90 -6.94
N LEU A 7 4.75 -1.53 -7.08
CA LEU A 7 5.47 -2.13 -5.94
C LEU A 7 6.13 -1.03 -5.11
N LEU A 8 6.03 -1.13 -3.78
CA LEU A 8 6.73 -0.26 -2.85
C LEU A 8 8.00 -0.96 -2.34
N GLU A 9 9.14 -0.52 -2.86
CA GLU A 9 10.45 -1.02 -2.46
C GLU A 9 10.92 -0.38 -1.14
N GLY A 10 11.70 -1.12 -0.36
CA GLY A 10 12.26 -0.71 0.93
C GLY A 10 11.28 -0.74 2.11
N LEU A 11 10.04 -1.22 1.91
CA LEU A 11 9.01 -1.22 2.95
C LEU A 11 8.71 -2.62 3.46
N HIS A 12 8.48 -2.72 4.78
CA HIS A 12 8.02 -3.95 5.41
C HIS A 12 6.51 -3.89 5.65
N CYS A 13 5.82 -5.02 5.43
CA CYS A 13 4.43 -5.16 5.86
C CYS A 13 4.36 -5.11 7.39
N ALA A 14 3.60 -4.15 7.94
CA ALA A 14 3.44 -4.04 9.40
C ALA A 14 2.75 -5.25 10.05
N SER A 15 2.01 -6.05 9.28
CA SER A 15 1.30 -7.23 9.78
C SER A 15 2.19 -8.48 9.83
N CYS A 16 2.88 -8.82 8.73
CA CYS A 16 3.69 -10.05 8.64
C CYS A 16 5.20 -9.83 8.63
N GLY A 17 5.67 -8.58 8.53
CA GLY A 17 7.09 -8.24 8.51
C GLY A 17 7.82 -8.53 7.20
N ALA A 18 7.13 -8.94 6.12
CA ALA A 18 7.78 -9.21 4.84
C ALA A 18 8.23 -7.92 4.14
N LEU A 19 9.43 -7.94 3.55
CA LEU A 19 10.06 -6.81 2.83
C LEU A 19 9.68 -6.84 1.34
N ASP A 20 9.37 -5.68 0.76
CA ASP A 20 9.08 -5.49 -0.67
C ASP A 20 7.87 -6.29 -1.16
N THR A 21 6.85 -6.46 -0.30
CA THR A 21 5.63 -7.21 -0.62
C THR A 21 4.38 -6.34 -0.73
N LEU A 22 4.54 -5.02 -0.60
CA LEU A 22 3.45 -4.06 -0.62
C LEU A 22 3.28 -3.52 -2.04
N TRP A 23 2.08 -3.64 -2.59
CA TRP A 23 1.69 -2.96 -3.82
C TRP A 23 0.64 -1.88 -3.54
N VAL A 24 0.57 -0.87 -4.40
CA VAL A 24 -0.45 0.18 -4.36
C VAL A 24 -1.38 0.01 -5.54
N ASP A 25 -2.67 -0.01 -5.25
CA ASP A 25 -3.68 0.33 -6.22
C ASP A 25 -3.99 1.84 -6.17
N PRO A 26 -3.71 2.59 -7.24
CA PRO A 26 -3.93 4.04 -7.30
C PRO A 26 -5.38 4.44 -7.65
N VAL A 27 -6.24 3.49 -8.01
CA VAL A 27 -7.68 3.73 -8.25
C VAL A 27 -8.46 3.71 -6.94
N TRP A 28 -7.97 2.97 -5.95
CA TRP A 28 -8.61 2.74 -4.66
C TRP A 28 -7.84 3.34 -3.48
N ASP A 29 -6.73 4.04 -3.74
CA ASP A 29 -5.79 4.55 -2.73
C ASP A 29 -5.49 3.51 -1.66
N LEU A 30 -5.13 2.31 -2.12
CA LEU A 30 -5.03 1.12 -1.27
C LEU A 30 -3.64 0.49 -1.40
N ALA A 31 -2.95 0.36 -0.28
CA ALA A 31 -1.82 -0.52 -0.14
C ALA A 31 -2.27 -1.92 0.31
N GLU A 32 -1.75 -2.96 -0.32
CA GLU A 32 -2.00 -4.36 0.06
C GLU A 32 -0.71 -5.18 0.08
N CYS A 33 -0.58 -6.11 1.03
CA CYS A 33 0.51 -7.06 1.08
C CYS A 33 0.11 -8.33 0.34
N TYR A 34 0.81 -8.71 -0.73
CA TYR A 34 0.46 -9.91 -1.48
C TYR A 34 0.81 -11.23 -0.76
N GLU A 35 1.62 -11.18 0.29
CA GLU A 35 1.97 -12.36 1.10
C GLU A 35 0.90 -12.71 2.14
N CYS A 36 0.40 -11.72 2.89
CA CYS A 36 -0.56 -11.96 3.98
C CYS A 36 -1.95 -11.37 3.75
N GLY A 37 -2.17 -10.63 2.65
CA GLY A 37 -3.44 -10.00 2.32
C GLY A 37 -3.81 -8.79 3.19
N ALA A 38 -2.91 -8.32 4.07
CA ALA A 38 -3.15 -7.13 4.87
C ALA A 38 -3.33 -5.90 3.98
N ARG A 39 -4.27 -5.02 4.35
CA ARG A 39 -4.69 -3.85 3.57
C ARG A 39 -4.64 -2.58 4.41
N ALA A 40 -4.22 -1.47 3.80
CA ALA A 40 -4.23 -0.14 4.39
C ALA A 40 -4.61 0.90 3.34
N TYR A 41 -5.46 1.86 3.72
CA TYR A 41 -5.77 3.01 2.86
C TYR A 41 -4.63 4.03 2.94
N LEU A 42 -4.27 4.60 1.80
CA LEU A 42 -3.35 5.72 1.71
C LEU A 42 -4.12 6.98 2.08
N LEU A 43 -3.57 7.77 2.99
CA LEU A 43 -4.10 9.09 3.35
C LEU A 43 -3.34 10.13 2.53
N ASP A 44 -4.08 11.00 1.84
CA ASP A 44 -3.54 12.25 1.36
C ASP A 44 -3.39 13.22 2.55
N SER A 45 -2.31 13.99 2.55
CA SER A 45 -1.97 14.89 3.68
C SER A 45 -2.52 16.30 3.48
N GLU A 46 -3.56 16.50 2.66
CA GLU A 46 -4.08 17.85 2.36
C GLU A 46 -5.02 18.42 3.45
N GLU A 47 -5.34 17.69 4.52
CA GLU A 47 -6.13 18.23 5.64
C GLU A 47 -5.57 17.80 7.01
N ASP A 48 -4.53 18.50 7.46
CA ASP A 48 -4.29 18.84 8.88
C ASP A 48 -3.32 20.03 8.97
N ALA A 49 -3.54 21.04 8.11
CA ALA A 49 -3.16 22.40 8.44
C ALA A 49 -4.39 23.06 9.07
N TRP A 50 -4.27 23.37 10.38
CA TRP A 50 -5.15 24.17 11.26
C TRP A 50 -6.14 23.40 12.13
#